data_AF-A0A497G751-F1
#
_entry.id   AF-A0A497G751-F1
#
_cell.length_a   1.000
_cell.length_b   1.000
_cell.length_c   1.000
_cell.angle_alpha   90.00
_cell.angle_beta   90.00
_cell.angle_gamma   90.00
#
_symmetry.space_group_name_H-M   'P 1'
#
loop_
_entity.id
_entity.type
_entity.pdbx_description
1 polymer ?
#
loop_
_entity_poly.entity_id
_entity_poly.type
_entity_poly.pdbx_seq_one_letter_code
_entity_poly.pdbx_strand_id
1 'polypeptide(L)' 'IIIPLNIKKGGYGVLEPFEKGTVLYDIPRNSLAIPLEDFNPSEPNYAVVGKVLDGLEKLNKVERVTKAVLKPASQEATG' A
#
# COMPACT_ATOMS: atom_id res chain seq x y z
N ILE A 1 -3.23 -2.37 -6.34
CA ILE A 1 -2.13 -3.31 -5.97
C ILE A 1 -2.28 -3.68 -4.50
N ILE A 2 -1.99 -4.93 -4.12
CA ILE A 2 -2.08 -5.41 -2.72
C ILE A 2 -0.76 -6.10 -2.35
N ILE A 3 -0.14 -5.69 -1.24
CA ILE A 3 1.14 -6.23 -0.73
C ILE A 3 0.91 -6.75 0.69
N PRO A 4 0.90 -8.07 0.93
CA PRO A 4 0.69 -8.61 2.28
C PRO A 4 1.85 -8.24 3.21
N LEU A 5 1.53 -7.95 4.47
CA LEU A 5 2.50 -7.61 5.51
C LEU A 5 2.59 -8.74 6.54
N ASN A 6 3.79 -8.92 7.10
CA ASN A 6 4.04 -9.83 8.21
C ASN A 6 4.30 -9.05 9.50
N ILE A 7 3.35 -8.20 9.87
CA ILE A 7 3.39 -7.38 11.10
C ILE A 7 2.15 -7.64 11.95
N LYS A 8 2.18 -7.26 13.23
CA LYS A 8 0.98 -7.31 14.09
C LYS A 8 -0.07 -6.34 13.55
N LYS A 9 -1.32 -6.79 13.43
CA LYS A 9 -2.45 -5.94 13.04
C LYS A 9 -2.67 -4.81 14.06
N GLY A 10 -2.99 -3.61 13.57
CA GLY A 10 -3.30 -2.43 14.38
C GLY A 10 -3.86 -1.28 13.56
N GLY A 11 -4.23 -0.17 14.20
CA GLY A 11 -4.78 1.02 13.53
C GLY A 11 -6.30 1.09 13.48
N TYR A 12 -6.82 2.25 13.08
CA TYR A 12 -8.24 2.54 12.90
C TYR A 12 -8.45 2.93 11.45
N GLY A 13 -9.39 2.28 10.77
CA GLY A 13 -9.70 2.63 9.39
C GLY A 13 -10.67 3.80 9.33
N VAL A 14 -10.64 4.49 8.20
CA VAL A 14 -11.51 5.64 7.90
C VAL A 14 -12.41 5.33 6.72
N LEU A 15 -13.61 5.91 6.73
CA LEU A 15 -14.59 5.79 5.66
C LEU A 15 -14.60 7.08 4.84
N GLU A 16 -13.56 7.27 4.04
CA GLU A 16 -13.39 8.45 3.21
C GLU A 16 -12.87 8.04 1.83
N PRO A 17 -13.20 8.79 0.77
CA PRO A 17 -12.65 8.53 -0.55
C PRO A 17 -11.13 8.78 -0.57
N PHE A 18 -10.40 7.87 -1.18
CA PHE A 18 -8.95 7.94 -1.33
C PHE A 18 -8.57 8.24 -2.77
N GLU A 19 -7.66 9.19 -2.95
CA GLU A 19 -7.13 9.52 -4.26
C GLU A 19 -6.27 8.37 -4.82
N LYS A 20 -6.26 8.27 -6.15
CA LYS A 20 -5.28 7.45 -6.88
C LYS A 20 -3.85 7.65 -6.35
N GLY A 21 -3.15 6.52 -6.11
CA GLY A 21 -1.76 6.52 -5.67
C GLY A 21 -1.54 6.76 -4.17
N THR A 22 -2.61 6.91 -3.38
CA THR A 22 -2.52 6.88 -1.91
C THR A 22 -2.07 5.50 -1.44
N VAL A 23 -1.12 5.43 -0.51
CA VAL A 23 -0.73 4.16 0.10
C VAL A 23 -1.59 3.93 1.33
N LEU A 24 -2.39 2.87 1.27
CA LEU A 24 -3.34 2.47 2.29
C LEU A 24 -2.83 1.24 3.01
N TYR A 25 -3.10 1.13 4.31
CA TYR A 25 -3.03 -0.13 5.04
C TYR A 25 -4.44 -0.71 5.16
N ASP A 26 -4.66 -1.86 4.52
CA ASP A 26 -5.85 -2.70 4.63
C ASP A 26 -5.74 -3.53 5.91
N ILE A 27 -6.47 -3.09 6.94
CA ILE A 27 -6.39 -3.62 8.30
C ILE A 27 -6.90 -5.07 8.37
N PRO A 28 -8.09 -5.42 7.80
CA PRO A 28 -8.56 -6.80 7.81
C PRO A 28 -7.60 -7.79 7.15
N ARG A 29 -7.00 -7.40 6.01
CA ARG A 29 -6.10 -8.28 5.24
C ARG A 29 -4.64 -8.21 5.70
N ASN A 30 -4.30 -7.28 6.60
CA ASN A 30 -2.93 -7.00 7.01
C ASN A 30 -2.01 -6.76 5.80
N SER A 31 -2.38 -5.82 4.94
CA SER A 31 -1.67 -5.58 3.67
C SER A 31 -1.61 -4.11 3.32
N LEU A 32 -0.64 -3.70 2.49
CA LEU A 32 -0.66 -2.40 1.84
C LEU A 32 -1.50 -2.48 0.57
N ALA A 33 -2.38 -1.52 0.36
CA ALA A 33 -3.15 -1.33 -0.85
C ALA A 33 -2.76 0.00 -1.51
N ILE A 34 -2.57 -0.01 -2.81
CA ILE A 34 -2.35 1.20 -3.62
C ILE A 34 -3.43 1.19 -4.71
N PRO A 35 -4.44 2.07 -4.64
CA PRO A 35 -5.45 2.18 -5.66
C PRO A 35 -4.86 2.90 -6.88
N LEU A 36 -5.14 2.38 -8.08
CA LEU A 36 -4.64 2.93 -9.35
C LEU A 36 -5.62 3.92 -10.00
N GLU A 37 -6.76 4.10 -9.37
CA GLU A 37 -7.86 5.03 -9.66
C GLU A 37 -8.40 5.54 -8.31
N ASP A 38 -9.28 6.53 -8.33
CA ASP A 38 -9.92 7.00 -7.09
C ASP A 38 -10.78 5.88 -6.49
N PHE A 39 -10.68 5.70 -5.19
CA PHE A 39 -11.26 4.57 -4.48
C PHE A 39 -12.14 5.04 -3.34
N ASN A 40 -13.42 4.68 -3.39
CA ASN A 40 -14.37 4.97 -2.33
C ASN A 40 -14.65 3.69 -1.52
N PRO A 41 -14.14 3.56 -0.28
CA PRO A 41 -14.36 2.37 0.53
C PRO A 41 -15.81 2.29 1.02
N SER A 42 -16.35 1.07 1.13
CA SER A 42 -17.66 0.81 1.72
C SER A 42 -17.62 0.60 3.24
N GLU A 43 -16.43 0.39 3.80
CA GLU A 43 -16.20 0.09 5.21
C GLU A 43 -14.91 0.79 5.69
N PRO A 44 -14.81 1.15 6.99
CA PRO A 44 -13.64 1.79 7.57
C PRO A 44 -12.49 0.79 7.78
N ASN A 45 -12.02 0.18 6.70
CA ASN A 45 -11.02 -0.90 6.71
C ASN A 45 -9.60 -0.40 6.38
N TYR A 46 -9.47 0.85 5.95
CA TYR A 46 -8.23 1.39 5.40
C TYR A 46 -7.71 2.56 6.22
N ALA A 47 -6.40 2.57 6.49
CA ALA A 47 -5.70 3.71 7.08
C ALA A 47 -4.69 4.27 6.08
N VAL A 48 -4.57 5.60 5.99
CA VAL A 48 -3.56 6.24 5.14
C VAL A 48 -2.19 6.11 5.80
N VAL A 49 -1.21 5.59 5.06
CA VAL A 49 0.17 5.43 5.53
C VAL A 49 1.19 6.15 4.66
N GLY A 50 0.78 6.68 3.51
CA GLY A 50 1.64 7.48 2.64
C GLY A 50 1.04 7.79 1.28
N LYS A 51 1.86 8.27 0.36
CA LYS A 51 1.51 8.55 -1.05
C LYS A 51 2.66 8.12 -1.95
N VAL A 52 2.34 7.54 -3.10
CA VAL A 52 3.34 7.20 -4.12
C VAL A 52 3.87 8.49 -4.73
N LEU A 53 5.17 8.76 -4.59
CA LEU A 53 5.82 9.97 -5.12
C LEU A 53 6.36 9.78 -6.55
N ASP A 54 6.76 8.57 -6.92
CA ASP A 54 7.29 8.22 -8.24
C ASP A 54 6.84 6.81 -8.66
N GLY A 55 6.77 6.54 -9.96
CA GLY A 55 6.55 5.20 -10.49
C GLY A 55 5.09 4.72 -10.51
N LEU A 56 4.11 5.57 -10.20
CA LEU A 56 2.68 5.23 -10.26
C LEU A 56 2.23 4.76 -11.65
N GLU A 57 2.76 5.38 -12.70
CA GLU A 57 2.55 4.98 -14.10
C GLU A 57 3.11 3.57 -14.42
N LYS A 58 4.20 3.18 -13.76
CA LYS A 58 4.79 1.84 -13.89
C LYS A 58 3.90 0.84 -13.17
N LEU A 59 3.39 1.18 -11.97
CA LEU A 59 2.43 0.38 -11.21
C LEU A 59 1.15 0.08 -12.01
N ASN A 60 0.69 1.02 -12.83
CA ASN A 60 -0.47 0.82 -13.70
C ASN A 60 -0.24 -0.20 -14.83
N LYS A 61 1.02 -0.43 -15.20
CA LYS A 61 1.41 -1.40 -16.24
C LYS A 61 1.69 -2.79 -15.68
N VAL A 62 1.67 -2.96 -14.36
CA VAL A 62 2.01 -4.25 -13.76
C VAL A 62 0.78 -5.13 -13.68
N GLU A 63 0.73 -6.17 -14.52
CA GLU A 63 -0.20 -7.27 -14.36
C GLU A 63 0.03 -7.93 -12.99
N ARG A 64 -0.93 -7.74 -12.08
CA ARG A 64 -1.15 -8.43 -10.80
C ARG A 64 0.11 -9.03 -10.15
N VAL A 65 0.92 -8.19 -9.49
CA VAL A 65 2.04 -8.67 -8.65
C VAL A 65 1.50 -9.37 -7.41
N THR A 66 1.69 -10.69 -7.31
CA THR A 66 1.28 -11.50 -6.15
C THR A 66 2.35 -11.60 -5.05
N LYS A 67 3.56 -11.08 -5.28
CA LYS A 67 4.65 -11.03 -4.29
C LYS A 67 5.53 -9.79 -4.49
N ALA A 68 5.38 -8.78 -3.66
CA ALA A 68 6.42 -7.77 -3.45
C ALA A 68 7.23 -8.19 -2.21
N VAL A 69 8.49 -8.56 -2.42
CA VAL A 69 9.42 -8.86 -1.32
C VAL A 69 10.12 -7.55 -0.98
N LEU A 70 9.80 -6.97 0.19
CA LEU A 70 10.57 -5.87 0.75
C LEU A 70 11.97 -6.43 1.07
N LYS A 71 12.96 -6.10 0.22
CA LYS A 71 14.34 -6.33 0.59
C LYS A 71 14.69 -5.33 1.70
N PRO A 72 15.36 -5.76 2.78
CA PRO A 72 15.88 -4.81 3.77
C PRO A 72 16.73 -3.78 3.05
N ALA A 73 16.60 -2.51 3.43
CA ALA A 73 17.49 -1.45 2.98
C ALA A 73 18.92 -1.94 3.23
N SER A 74 19.67 -2.11 2.14
CA SER A 74 21.04 -2.60 2.20
C SER A 74 21.81 -1.84 3.26
N GLN A 75 22.47 -2.60 4.14
CA GLN A 75 23.47 -2.07 5.06
C GLN A 75 24.40 -1.12 4.32
N GLU A 76 24.66 -0.01 5.00
CA GLU A 76 25.50 1.10 4.64
C GLU A 76 26.69 0.75 3.73
N ALA A 77 26.87 1.62 2.74
CA ALA A 77 28.17 1.86 2.15
C ALA A 77 29.14 2.32 3.25
N THR A 78 30.08 1.47 3.61
CA THR A 78 31.38 1.77 4.25
C THR A 78 32.17 0.48 4.12
N GLY A 79 33.19 0.37 3.28
CA GLY A 79 34.35 1.25 3.19
C GLY A 79 35.53 0.44 3.69
#